data_AF-A0A363MXB6-F1
#
_entry.id   AF-A0A363MXB6-F1
#
_cell.length_a   1.000
_cell.length_b   1.000
_cell.length_c   1.000
_cell.angle_alpha   90.00
_cell.angle_beta   90.00
_cell.angle_gamma   90.00
#
_symmetry.space_group_name_H-M   'P 1'
#
loop_
_entity.id
_entity.type
_entity.pdbx_description
1 polymer ?
#
loop_
_entity_poly.entity_id
_entity_poly.type
_entity_poly.pdbx_seq_one_letter_code
_entity_poly.pdbx_strand_id
1 'polypeptide(L)'
;MAKKNNPISIIEDSFLSLKKYLETNISTNEAVFTASFIIALEKETKQILEICNILNQDADFIQKLNETVNPDFSKGLLFKAEHFFLSDIIDLYERESGAKNEKQEFVLAYYYDALRNNHFADQNSVNELNQLIFTENFKNLLVKIKEENKIRISIKKNNQTKTKTKNRQKL
;
A
#
# COMPACT_ATOMS: atom_id res chain seq x y z
N MET A 1 9.31 -16.25 61.77
CA MET A 1 9.21 -16.38 60.31
C MET A 1 7.77 -16.12 59.90
N ALA A 2 7.46 -14.94 59.34
CA ALA A 2 6.12 -14.64 58.81
C ALA A 2 6.20 -13.45 57.84
N LYS A 3 6.38 -13.72 56.55
CA LYS A 3 6.18 -12.73 55.47
C LYS A 3 5.56 -13.42 54.24
N LYS A 4 4.50 -14.20 54.44
CA LYS A 4 3.77 -14.87 53.35
C LYS A 4 2.35 -14.31 53.11
N ASN A 5 1.88 -13.39 53.94
CA ASN A 5 0.50 -12.90 53.92
C ASN A 5 0.40 -11.36 53.92
N ASN A 6 1.37 -10.63 53.33
CA ASN A 6 1.17 -9.20 53.11
C ASN A 6 0.33 -9.04 51.83
N PRO A 7 -0.84 -8.38 51.87
CA PRO A 7 -1.64 -8.13 50.66
C PRO A 7 -0.84 -7.44 49.54
N ILE A 8 0.16 -6.60 49.89
CA ILE A 8 1.04 -5.96 48.92
C ILE A 8 1.91 -6.99 48.18
N SER A 9 2.47 -7.99 48.88
CA SER A 9 3.31 -9.01 48.22
C SER A 9 2.49 -9.93 47.31
N ILE A 10 1.23 -10.20 47.68
CA ILE A 10 0.32 -10.98 46.84
C ILE A 10 -0.01 -10.23 45.53
N ILE A 11 -0.19 -8.92 45.61
CA ILE A 11 -0.42 -8.06 44.44
C ILE A 11 0.83 -8.02 43.56
N GLU A 12 2.01 -7.82 44.15
CA GLU A 12 3.28 -7.82 43.41
C GLU A 12 3.53 -9.15 42.68
N ASP A 13 3.34 -10.28 43.37
CA ASP A 13 3.47 -11.62 42.78
C ASP A 13 2.46 -11.85 41.65
N SER A 14 1.24 -11.31 41.78
CA SER A 14 0.21 -11.37 40.74
C SER A 14 0.58 -10.54 39.52
N PHE A 15 1.13 -9.33 39.71
CA PHE A 15 1.63 -8.49 38.62
C PHE A 15 2.84 -9.11 37.92
N LEU A 16 3.78 -9.68 38.66
CA LEU A 16 4.92 -10.41 38.09
C LEU A 16 4.45 -11.61 37.27
N SER A 17 3.45 -12.35 37.77
CA SER A 17 2.88 -13.50 37.06
C SER A 17 2.16 -13.08 35.78
N LEU A 18 1.40 -11.98 35.82
CA LEU A 18 0.75 -11.40 34.64
C LEU A 18 1.78 -10.90 33.61
N LYS A 19 2.81 -10.18 34.06
CA LYS A 19 3.90 -9.71 33.20
C LYS A 19 4.59 -10.89 32.54
N LYS A 20 4.94 -11.92 33.30
CA LYS A 20 5.59 -13.13 32.79
C LYS A 20 4.69 -13.88 31.81
N TYR A 21 3.39 -13.97 32.08
CA TYR A 21 2.41 -14.56 31.18
C TYR A 21 2.31 -13.77 29.87
N LEU A 22 2.27 -12.44 29.93
CA LEU A 22 2.29 -11.59 28.74
C LEU A 22 3.60 -11.78 27.95
N GLU A 23 4.76 -11.77 28.62
CA GLU A 23 6.07 -11.97 27.99
C GLU A 23 6.23 -13.35 27.34
N THR A 24 5.57 -14.39 27.87
CA THR A 24 5.63 -15.75 27.31
C THR A 24 4.55 -16.06 26.28
N ASN A 25 3.45 -15.30 26.25
CA ASN A 25 2.36 -15.49 25.28
C ASN A 25 2.33 -14.45 24.16
N ILE A 26 3.14 -13.38 24.24
CA ILE A 26 3.49 -12.59 23.07
C ILE A 26 4.41 -13.46 22.23
N SER A 27 3.92 -13.92 21.07
CA SER A 27 4.73 -14.70 20.15
C SER A 27 6.03 -13.95 19.86
N THR A 28 7.16 -14.60 20.09
CA THR A 28 8.50 -14.11 19.69
C THR A 28 8.67 -14.20 18.18
N ASN A 29 7.66 -13.81 17.40
CA ASN A 29 7.89 -13.40 16.04
C ASN A 29 8.62 -12.06 16.13
N GLU A 30 9.89 -12.08 15.76
CA GLU A 30 10.72 -10.89 15.63
C GLU A 30 9.91 -9.82 14.88
N ALA A 31 9.75 -8.65 15.50
CA ALA A 31 8.87 -7.62 14.97
C ALA A 31 9.26 -7.28 13.52
N VAL A 32 8.36 -7.56 12.59
CA VAL A 32 8.53 -7.27 11.16
C VAL A 32 8.69 -5.77 10.95
N PHE A 33 7.97 -4.95 11.72
CA PHE A 33 7.94 -3.50 11.63
C PHE A 33 8.36 -2.85 12.94
N THR A 34 9.00 -1.69 12.84
CA THR A 34 9.33 -0.82 13.98
C THR A 34 8.62 0.52 13.85
N ALA A 35 8.46 1.25 14.95
CA ALA A 35 7.92 2.61 14.91
C ALA A 35 8.73 3.53 13.98
N SER A 36 10.07 3.38 13.99
CA SER A 36 10.96 4.16 13.12
C SER A 36 10.72 3.91 11.63
N PHE A 37 10.34 2.67 11.26
CA PHE A 37 10.00 2.32 9.90
C PHE A 37 8.69 3.00 9.46
N ILE A 38 7.67 3.01 10.32
CA ILE A 38 6.39 3.68 10.04
C ILE A 38 6.59 5.19 9.89
N ILE A 39 7.39 5.81 10.76
CA ILE A 39 7.71 7.25 10.67
C ILE A 39 8.43 7.58 9.36
N ALA A 40 9.36 6.72 8.92
CA ALA A 40 10.06 6.90 7.65
C ALA A 40 9.10 6.83 6.46
N LEU A 41 8.20 5.84 6.45
CA LEU A 41 7.15 5.72 5.44
C LEU A 41 6.22 6.93 5.43
N GLU A 42 5.77 7.39 6.60
CA GLU A 42 4.88 8.56 6.70
C GLU A 42 5.52 9.80 6.11
N LYS A 43 6.80 10.02 6.39
CA LYS A 43 7.56 11.14 5.83
C LYS A 43 7.65 11.07 4.30
N GLU A 44 7.97 9.90 3.75
CA GLU A 44 8.05 9.69 2.30
C GLU A 44 6.69 9.88 1.63
N THR A 45 5.64 9.29 2.19
CA THR A 45 4.28 9.39 1.65
C THR A 45 3.74 10.81 1.67
N LYS A 46 4.07 11.61 2.69
CA LYS A 46 3.71 13.04 2.73
C LYS A 46 4.35 13.81 1.56
N GLN A 47 5.59 13.51 1.21
CA GLN A 47 6.24 14.13 0.05
C GLN A 47 5.57 13.72 -1.25
N ILE A 48 5.20 12.45 -1.38
CA ILE A 48 4.44 11.95 -2.54
C ILE A 48 3.10 12.67 -2.67
N LEU A 49 2.33 12.78 -1.57
CA LEU A 49 1.04 13.47 -1.55
C LEU A 49 1.17 14.96 -1.91
N GLU A 50 2.24 15.61 -1.48
CA GLU A 50 2.52 17.00 -1.86
C GLU A 50 2.74 17.12 -3.38
N ILE A 51 3.52 16.22 -3.98
CA ILE A 51 3.71 16.16 -5.43
C ILE A 51 2.38 15.89 -6.13
N CYS A 52 1.59 14.93 -5.66
CA CYS A 52 0.28 14.63 -6.23
C CYS A 52 -0.65 15.85 -6.16
N ASN A 53 -0.65 16.59 -5.06
CA ASN A 53 -1.43 17.82 -4.92
C ASN A 53 -1.01 18.90 -5.94
N ILE A 54 0.29 19.09 -6.17
CA ILE A 54 0.79 20.01 -7.20
C ILE A 54 0.35 19.55 -8.59
N LEU A 55 0.53 18.27 -8.92
CA LEU A 55 0.14 17.71 -10.22
C LEU A 55 -1.37 17.80 -10.45
N ASN A 56 -2.18 17.62 -9.42
CA ASN A 56 -3.64 17.73 -9.48
C ASN A 56 -4.14 19.17 -9.74
N GLN A 57 -3.29 20.19 -9.55
CA GLN A 57 -3.61 21.58 -9.87
C GLN A 57 -3.28 21.95 -11.33
N ASP A 58 -2.51 21.11 -12.03
CA ASP A 58 -2.22 21.27 -13.45
C ASP A 58 -3.34 20.63 -14.29
N ALA A 59 -4.18 21.49 -14.88
CA ALA A 59 -5.32 21.08 -15.69
C ALA A 59 -4.90 20.31 -16.95
N ASP A 60 -3.79 20.70 -17.59
CA ASP A 60 -3.29 20.05 -18.80
C ASP A 60 -2.76 18.64 -18.47
N PHE A 61 -2.08 18.51 -17.33
CA PHE A 61 -1.64 17.22 -16.82
C PHE A 61 -2.84 16.29 -16.57
N ILE A 62 -3.82 16.73 -15.78
CA ILE A 62 -5.00 15.93 -15.44
C ILE A 62 -5.82 15.55 -16.66
N GLN A 63 -5.98 16.47 -17.61
CA GLN A 63 -6.67 16.19 -18.86
C GLN A 63 -5.95 15.09 -19.65
N LYS A 64 -4.66 15.28 -19.96
CA LYS A 64 -3.87 14.28 -20.72
C LYS A 64 -3.89 12.92 -20.05
N LEU A 65 -3.73 12.92 -18.73
CA LEU A 65 -3.70 11.71 -17.92
C LEU A 65 -5.04 10.95 -18.02
N ASN A 66 -6.18 11.62 -17.89
CA ASN A 66 -7.49 10.98 -18.04
C ASN A 66 -7.82 10.57 -19.49
N GLU A 67 -7.34 11.30 -20.51
CA GLU A 67 -7.49 10.92 -21.92
C GLU A 67 -6.76 9.62 -22.28
N THR A 68 -5.71 9.27 -21.54
CA THR A 68 -4.94 8.04 -21.76
C THR A 68 -5.57 6.79 -21.13
N VAL A 69 -6.48 6.96 -20.18
CA VAL A 69 -7.14 5.83 -19.51
C VAL A 69 -8.15 5.18 -20.43
N ASN A 70 -8.37 3.87 -20.26
CA ASN A 70 -9.47 3.18 -20.90
C ASN A 70 -10.83 3.76 -20.43
N PRO A 71 -11.66 4.32 -21.35
CA PRO A 71 -12.94 4.91 -20.97
C PRO A 71 -13.89 3.90 -20.30
N ASP A 72 -13.87 2.63 -20.71
CA ASP A 72 -14.68 1.57 -20.08
C ASP A 72 -14.22 1.28 -18.65
N PHE A 73 -12.93 1.45 -18.38
CA PHE A 73 -12.35 1.28 -17.04
C PHE A 73 -12.66 2.48 -16.14
N SER A 74 -12.62 3.70 -16.70
CA SER A 74 -12.90 4.91 -15.94
C SER A 74 -14.31 4.96 -15.38
N LYS A 75 -15.30 4.32 -16.03
CA LYS A 75 -16.72 4.36 -15.63
C LYS A 75 -17.23 5.80 -15.36
N GLY A 76 -16.65 6.80 -16.01
CA GLY A 76 -16.96 8.22 -15.79
C GLY A 76 -16.28 8.87 -14.57
N LEU A 77 -15.40 8.17 -13.88
CA LEU A 77 -14.57 8.72 -12.80
C LEU A 77 -13.40 9.49 -13.38
N LEU A 78 -13.18 10.70 -12.84
CA LEU A 78 -11.97 11.47 -13.09
C LEU A 78 -10.87 10.97 -12.13
N PHE A 79 -9.82 10.41 -12.70
CA PHE A 79 -8.66 9.99 -11.93
C PHE A 79 -7.76 11.18 -11.60
N LYS A 80 -7.16 11.10 -10.42
CA LYS A 80 -6.16 12.03 -9.90
C LYS A 80 -4.77 11.39 -9.88
N ALA A 81 -3.72 12.18 -9.70
CA ALA A 81 -2.33 11.75 -9.66
C ALA A 81 -2.10 10.57 -8.68
N GLU A 82 -2.74 10.57 -7.51
CA GLU A 82 -2.62 9.53 -6.49
C GLU A 82 -3.04 8.16 -7.01
N HIS A 83 -4.05 8.10 -7.88
CA HIS A 83 -4.55 6.83 -8.45
C HIS A 83 -3.53 6.21 -9.41
N PHE A 84 -2.82 7.04 -10.17
CA PHE A 84 -1.76 6.57 -11.07
C PHE A 84 -0.54 6.16 -10.30
N PHE A 85 -0.15 6.95 -9.29
CA PHE A 85 0.97 6.60 -8.43
C PHE A 85 0.72 5.25 -7.73
N LEU A 86 -0.48 5.04 -7.19
CA LEU A 86 -0.87 3.76 -6.60
C LEU A 86 -0.84 2.62 -7.63
N SER A 87 -1.36 2.84 -8.84
CA SER A 87 -1.30 1.85 -9.92
C SER A 87 0.15 1.47 -10.26
N ASP A 88 1.06 2.45 -10.31
CA ASP A 88 2.48 2.24 -10.58
C ASP A 88 3.17 1.46 -9.46
N ILE A 89 2.86 1.75 -8.19
CA ILE A 89 3.35 0.97 -7.04
C ILE A 89 2.90 -0.49 -7.16
N ILE A 90 1.62 -0.73 -7.49
CA ILE A 90 1.10 -2.10 -7.65
C ILE A 90 1.83 -2.82 -8.79
N ASP A 91 2.07 -2.13 -9.90
CA ASP A 91 2.81 -2.67 -11.04
C ASP A 91 4.26 -3.02 -10.68
N LEU A 92 4.96 -2.15 -9.94
CA LEU A 92 6.30 -2.42 -9.44
C LEU A 92 6.32 -3.60 -8.48
N TYR A 93 5.38 -3.63 -7.54
CA TYR A 93 5.20 -4.70 -6.59
C TYR A 93 5.01 -6.04 -7.30
N GLU A 94 4.15 -6.12 -8.33
CA GLU A 94 3.91 -7.39 -9.04
C GLU A 94 5.06 -7.82 -9.96
N ARG A 95 5.83 -6.87 -10.51
CA ARG A 95 6.97 -7.18 -11.40
C ARG A 95 8.16 -7.78 -10.69
N GLU A 96 8.35 -7.43 -9.42
CA GLU A 96 9.50 -7.93 -8.67
C GLU A 96 9.39 -9.45 -8.47
N SER A 97 10.40 -10.16 -8.96
CA SER A 97 10.46 -11.61 -8.94
C SER A 97 10.72 -12.16 -7.54
N GLY A 98 9.94 -13.16 -7.13
CA GLY A 98 10.15 -13.87 -5.86
C GLY A 98 8.91 -13.89 -4.97
N ALA A 99 9.00 -14.62 -3.86
CA ALA A 99 7.97 -14.59 -2.83
C ALA A 99 7.98 -13.22 -2.14
N LYS A 100 6.80 -12.62 -1.99
CA LYS A 100 6.63 -11.35 -1.30
C LYS A 100 6.73 -11.56 0.20
N ASN A 101 7.58 -10.79 0.85
CA ASN A 101 7.66 -10.76 2.29
C ASN A 101 6.60 -9.83 2.88
N GLU A 102 6.39 -9.97 4.18
CA GLU A 102 5.44 -9.19 4.96
C GLU A 102 5.76 -7.70 4.86
N LYS A 103 7.04 -7.31 4.77
CA LYS A 103 7.38 -5.89 4.63
C LYS A 103 6.84 -5.28 3.34
N GLN A 104 7.03 -5.97 2.21
CA GLN A 104 6.57 -5.50 0.91
C GLN A 104 5.04 -5.41 0.88
N GLU A 105 4.37 -6.41 1.43
CA GLU A 105 2.92 -6.45 1.54
C GLU A 105 2.37 -5.30 2.41
N PHE A 106 2.97 -5.05 3.58
CA PHE A 106 2.61 -3.94 4.43
C PHE A 106 2.78 -2.59 3.73
N VAL A 107 3.92 -2.39 3.07
CA VAL A 107 4.19 -1.14 2.34
C VAL A 107 3.13 -0.89 1.26
N LEU A 108 2.73 -1.92 0.52
CA LEU A 108 1.67 -1.78 -0.48
C LEU A 108 0.33 -1.38 0.15
N ALA A 109 -0.07 -2.05 1.23
CA ALA A 109 -1.30 -1.72 1.94
C ALA A 109 -1.26 -0.32 2.56
N TYR A 110 -0.11 0.09 3.08
CA TYR A 110 0.12 1.40 3.65
C TYR A 110 -0.04 2.51 2.60
N TYR A 111 0.63 2.37 1.45
CA TYR A 111 0.49 3.34 0.36
C TYR A 111 -0.93 3.41 -0.16
N TYR A 112 -1.63 2.28 -0.27
CA TYR A 112 -3.04 2.26 -0.63
C TYR A 112 -3.90 3.12 0.30
N ASP A 113 -3.78 2.92 1.62
CA ASP A 113 -4.62 3.62 2.60
C ASP A 113 -4.27 5.12 2.67
N ALA A 114 -2.98 5.45 2.62
CA ALA A 114 -2.52 6.83 2.66
C ALA A 114 -2.88 7.61 1.39
N LEU A 115 -2.68 7.03 0.19
CA LEU A 115 -2.96 7.72 -1.08
C LEU A 115 -4.46 7.86 -1.35
N ARG A 116 -5.28 6.89 -0.89
CA ARG A 116 -6.73 6.90 -1.14
C ARG A 116 -7.51 7.66 -0.07
N ASN A 117 -7.13 7.49 1.20
CA ASN A 117 -7.91 7.94 2.35
C ASN A 117 -7.19 9.01 3.19
N ASN A 118 -5.95 9.37 2.84
CA ASN A 118 -5.08 10.22 3.67
C ASN A 118 -4.94 9.69 5.10
N HIS A 119 -4.99 8.36 5.24
CA HIS A 119 -4.89 7.66 6.51
C HIS A 119 -3.50 7.02 6.63
N PHE A 120 -2.80 7.35 7.71
CA PHE A 120 -1.46 6.85 7.98
C PHE A 120 -1.53 5.88 9.16
N ALA A 121 -0.82 4.75 9.05
CA ALA A 121 -0.71 3.81 10.15
C ALA A 121 -0.02 4.48 11.36
N ASP A 122 -0.56 4.25 12.56
CA ASP A 122 -0.03 4.83 13.80
C ASP A 122 1.23 4.10 14.25
N GLN A 123 2.33 4.84 14.42
CA GLN A 123 3.59 4.33 14.96
C GLN A 123 3.47 3.78 16.39
N ASN A 124 2.43 4.15 17.14
CA ASN A 124 2.15 3.60 18.46
C ASN A 124 1.48 2.23 18.40
N SER A 125 0.90 1.85 17.26
CA SER A 125 0.20 0.58 17.05
C SER A 125 1.05 -0.49 16.35
N VAL A 126 2.38 -0.38 16.45
CA VAL A 126 3.33 -1.29 15.78
C VAL A 126 3.08 -2.75 16.16
N ASN A 127 2.70 -3.03 17.40
CA ASN A 127 2.43 -4.40 17.85
C ASN A 127 1.20 -4.98 17.15
N GLU A 128 0.12 -4.21 17.07
CA GLU A 128 -1.11 -4.59 16.38
C GLU A 128 -0.87 -4.77 14.89
N LEU A 129 -0.10 -3.89 14.25
CA LEU A 129 0.25 -3.97 12.84
C LEU A 129 1.09 -5.22 12.52
N ASN A 130 2.03 -5.56 13.41
CA ASN A 130 2.84 -6.78 13.30
C ASN A 130 1.99 -8.06 13.42
N GLN A 131 0.84 -8.02 14.11
CA GLN A 131 -0.08 -9.16 14.14
C GLN A 131 -1.03 -9.15 12.93
N LEU A 132 -1.50 -7.97 12.53
CA LEU A 132 -2.45 -7.77 11.43
C LEU A 132 -1.97 -8.40 10.13
N ILE A 133 -0.68 -8.26 9.81
CA ILE A 133 -0.13 -8.73 8.53
C ILE A 133 -0.28 -10.25 8.31
N PHE A 134 -0.31 -11.02 9.39
CA PHE A 134 -0.46 -12.46 9.32
C PHE A 134 -1.92 -12.91 9.23
N THR A 135 -2.88 -11.97 9.31
CA THR A 135 -4.30 -12.31 9.26
C THR A 135 -4.80 -12.52 7.84
N GLU A 136 -5.76 -13.44 7.68
CA GLU A 136 -6.43 -13.71 6.40
C GLU A 136 -7.16 -12.47 5.85
N ASN A 137 -7.69 -11.63 6.74
CA ASN A 137 -8.34 -10.37 6.37
C ASN A 137 -7.37 -9.42 5.66
N PHE A 138 -6.13 -9.33 6.15
CA PHE A 138 -5.09 -8.52 5.53
C PHE A 138 -4.69 -9.08 4.15
N LYS A 139 -4.53 -10.40 4.03
CA LYS A 139 -4.23 -11.03 2.73
C LYS A 139 -5.34 -10.78 1.70
N ASN A 140 -6.60 -10.89 2.12
CA ASN A 140 -7.75 -10.58 1.28
C ASN A 140 -7.81 -9.10 0.87
N LEU A 141 -7.44 -8.19 1.77
CA LEU A 141 -7.32 -6.76 1.45
C LEU A 141 -6.29 -6.54 0.33
N LEU A 142 -5.11 -7.17 0.41
CA LEU A 142 -4.08 -7.03 -0.63
C LEU A 142 -4.54 -7.50 -2.00
N VAL A 143 -5.29 -8.60 -2.07
CA VAL A 143 -5.87 -9.08 -3.33
C VAL A 143 -6.76 -8.00 -3.95
N LYS A 144 -7.68 -7.44 -3.15
CA LYS A 144 -8.56 -6.34 -3.61
C LYS A 144 -7.79 -5.11 -4.05
N ILE A 145 -6.77 -4.71 -3.30
CA ILE A 145 -5.93 -3.56 -3.65
C ILE A 145 -5.35 -3.72 -5.06
N LYS A 146 -4.76 -4.88 -5.34
CA LYS A 146 -4.12 -5.15 -6.65
C LYS A 146 -5.11 -5.21 -7.80
N GLU A 147 -6.28 -5.82 -7.58
CA GLU A 147 -7.27 -6.02 -8.64
C GLU A 147 -8.04 -4.73 -8.98
N GLU A 148 -8.39 -3.93 -7.96
CA GLU A 148 -9.29 -2.79 -8.11
C GLU A 148 -8.57 -1.48 -8.47
N ASN A 149 -7.26 -1.36 -8.18
CA ASN A 149 -6.55 -0.09 -8.29
C ASN A 149 -5.52 -0.04 -9.43
N LYS A 150 -5.50 -1.06 -10.30
CA LYS A 150 -4.70 -1.04 -11.54
C LYS A 150 -5.39 -0.26 -12.64
N ILE A 151 -4.78 0.83 -13.08
CA ILE A 151 -5.29 1.63 -14.19
C ILE A 151 -4.92 0.97 -15.52
N ARG A 152 -5.93 0.75 -16.36
CA ARG A 152 -5.75 0.23 -17.72
C ARG A 152 -5.62 1.37 -18.72
N ILE A 153 -4.48 1.44 -19.40
CA ILE A 153 -4.24 2.43 -20.44
C ILE A 153 -4.96 2.02 -21.73
N SER A 154 -5.58 2.99 -22.41
CA SER A 154 -6.12 2.82 -23.75
C SER A 154 -5.00 2.54 -24.75
N ILE A 155 -4.85 1.29 -25.20
CA ILE A 155 -4.01 1.00 -26.38
C ILE A 155 -4.79 1.45 -27.62
N LYS A 156 -4.70 2.73 -27.99
CA LYS A 156 -5.06 3.14 -29.35
C LYS A 156 -4.07 2.45 -30.29
N LYS A 157 -4.50 1.36 -30.95
CA LYS A 157 -3.76 0.79 -32.08
C LYS A 157 -3.60 1.89 -33.12
N ASN A 158 -2.40 2.46 -33.22
CA ASN A 158 -2.01 3.29 -34.34
C ASN A 158 -1.98 2.42 -35.60
N ASN A 159 -3.14 2.20 -36.22
CA ASN A 159 -3.23 1.72 -37.60
C ASN A 159 -2.89 2.89 -38.53
N GLN A 160 -1.62 3.32 -38.53
CA GLN A 160 -1.05 4.16 -39.55
C GLN A 160 0.25 3.53 -40.03
N THR A 161 0.16 2.75 -41.11
CA THR A 161 0.94 2.89 -42.35
C THR A 161 0.87 1.58 -43.16
N LYS A 162 0.00 1.55 -44.18
CA LYS A 162 0.42 1.04 -45.49
C LYS A 162 -0.02 2.04 -46.54
N THR A 163 0.93 2.92 -46.81
CA THR A 163 0.99 3.85 -47.92
C THR A 163 0.67 3.17 -49.24
N LYS A 164 -0.08 3.90 -50.06
CA LYS A 164 -0.36 3.65 -51.47
C LYS A 164 0.91 3.25 -52.23
N THR A 165 0.95 2.04 -52.80
CA THR A 165 1.80 1.77 -53.96
C THR A 165 0.93 1.82 -55.21
N LYS A 166 0.91 3.01 -55.84
CA LYS A 166 0.55 3.14 -57.27
C LYS A 166 1.62 2.38 -58.07
N ASN A 167 1.32 1.20 -58.58
CA ASN A 167 2.08 0.64 -59.70
C ASN A 167 1.39 1.04 -61.02
N ARG A 168 1.85 2.17 -61.56
CA ARG A 168 1.89 2.42 -63.01
C ARG A 168 3.23 1.87 -63.51
N GLN A 169 3.20 0.88 -64.39
CA GLN A 169 4.17 0.59 -65.47
C GLN A 169 3.59 -0.60 -66.26
N LYS A 170 3.04 -0.35 -67.45
CA LYS A 170 3.71 -0.50 -68.77
C LYS A 170 4.14 -1.95 -69.05
N LEU A 171 3.29 -2.69 -69.75
CA LEU A 171 3.50 -3.21 -71.12
C LEU A 171 2.18 -3.79 -71.64
#